data_AF-A0A519MZX2-F1
#
_entry.id   AF-A0A519MZX2-F1
#
_cell.length_a   1.000
_cell.length_b   1.000
_cell.length_c   1.000
_cell.angle_alpha   90.00
_cell.angle_beta   90.00
_cell.angle_gamma   90.00
#
_symmetry.space_group_name_H-M   'P 1'
#
loop_
_entity.id
_entity.type
_entity.pdbx_description
1 polymer ?
#
loop_
_entity_poly.entity_id
_entity_poly.type
_entity_poly.pdbx_seq_one_letter_code
_entity_poly.pdbx_strand_id
1 'polypeptide(L)'
;MTVQALTNTITNQTWRVTSYSEDGIDEISNFSGFNFTFNDNNTVSASNGTDTFDGVWTITDDDDDDNPGSNPDLNLTFGSPDDFLEISEDWYTLERTGNRVRLSHISGGDGGTDYLTFERN
;
A
#
# COMPACT_ATOMS: atom_id res chain seq x y z
N MET A 1 10.67 -3.65 -12.26
CA MET A 1 9.42 -2.95 -12.68
C MET A 1 9.77 -1.47 -12.81
N THR A 2 8.97 -0.59 -13.40
CA THR A 2 9.28 0.86 -13.40
C THR A 2 8.26 1.63 -12.59
N VAL A 3 8.68 2.77 -12.01
CA VAL A 3 7.80 3.76 -11.37
C VAL A 3 6.57 4.02 -12.24
N GLN A 4 6.78 4.41 -13.51
CA GLN A 4 5.70 4.70 -14.46
C GLN A 4 4.71 3.53 -14.64
N ALA A 5 5.19 2.28 -14.68
CA ALA A 5 4.32 1.13 -14.87
C ALA A 5 3.43 0.87 -13.64
N LEU A 6 3.96 1.08 -12.43
CA LEU A 6 3.19 0.96 -11.19
C LEU A 6 2.22 2.13 -11.04
N THR A 7 2.66 3.37 -11.27
CA THR A 7 1.80 4.57 -11.27
C THR A 7 0.60 4.38 -12.18
N ASN A 8 0.83 4.00 -13.44
CA ASN A 8 -0.25 3.78 -14.41
C ASN A 8 -1.21 2.66 -14.01
N THR A 9 -0.75 1.69 -13.20
CA THR A 9 -1.59 0.59 -12.75
C THR A 9 -2.54 1.05 -11.66
N ILE A 10 -2.04 1.83 -10.69
CA ILE A 10 -2.81 2.16 -9.47
C ILE A 10 -3.66 3.43 -9.59
N THR A 11 -3.18 4.45 -10.32
CA THR A 11 -3.82 5.77 -10.37
C THR A 11 -5.18 5.74 -11.04
N ASN A 12 -6.12 6.53 -10.50
CA ASN A 12 -7.50 6.69 -10.95
C ASN A 12 -8.27 5.36 -11.01
N GLN A 13 -7.91 4.41 -10.15
CA GLN A 13 -8.60 3.13 -9.95
C GLN A 13 -8.98 2.98 -8.49
N THR A 14 -9.99 2.14 -8.25
CA THR A 14 -10.41 1.76 -6.91
C THR A 14 -9.96 0.35 -6.59
N TRP A 15 -9.36 0.18 -5.41
CA TRP A 15 -8.76 -1.05 -4.93
C TRP A 15 -9.34 -1.41 -3.57
N ARG A 16 -9.29 -2.69 -3.20
CA ARG A 16 -9.59 -3.18 -1.86
C ARG A 16 -8.39 -3.94 -1.33
N VAL A 17 -8.18 -3.90 -0.02
CA VAL A 17 -7.21 -4.78 0.63
C VAL A 17 -7.79 -6.19 0.67
N THR A 18 -7.01 -7.18 0.23
CA THR A 18 -7.40 -8.60 0.27
C THR A 18 -6.50 -9.45 1.17
N SER A 19 -5.38 -8.89 1.62
CA SER A 19 -4.50 -9.46 2.64
C SER A 19 -3.77 -8.33 3.33
N TYR A 20 -3.70 -8.37 4.65
CA TYR A 20 -2.76 -7.57 5.43
C TYR A 20 -2.24 -8.43 6.58
N SER A 21 -0.91 -8.55 6.67
CA SER A 21 -0.23 -9.30 7.71
C SER A 21 0.81 -8.38 8.33
N GLU A 22 0.70 -8.15 9.64
CA GLU A 22 1.65 -7.39 10.45
C GLU A 22 2.45 -8.39 11.28
N ASP A 23 3.75 -8.55 11.01
CA ASP A 23 4.61 -9.51 11.71
C ASP A 23 4.06 -10.94 11.82
N GLY A 24 3.37 -11.38 10.76
CA GLY A 24 2.73 -12.69 10.65
C GLY A 24 1.36 -12.80 11.32
N ILE A 25 0.81 -11.71 11.86
CA ILE A 25 -0.55 -11.60 12.40
C ILE A 25 -1.49 -11.10 11.30
N ASP A 26 -2.58 -11.81 11.04
CA ASP A 26 -3.58 -11.42 10.05
C ASP A 26 -4.48 -10.31 10.58
N GLU A 27 -4.41 -9.13 9.96
CA GLU A 27 -5.08 -7.90 10.36
C GLU A 27 -6.06 -7.41 9.27
N ILE A 28 -6.46 -8.30 8.34
CA ILE A 28 -7.38 -7.96 7.22
C ILE A 28 -8.74 -7.42 7.67
N SER A 29 -9.17 -7.72 8.90
CA SER A 29 -10.42 -7.20 9.46
C SER A 29 -10.46 -5.67 9.51
N ASN A 30 -9.31 -5.02 9.71
CA ASN A 30 -9.21 -3.57 9.90
C ASN A 30 -9.55 -2.80 8.62
N PHE A 31 -9.36 -3.45 7.46
CA PHE A 31 -9.60 -2.86 6.13
C PHE A 31 -10.83 -3.43 5.42
N SER A 32 -11.60 -4.29 6.09
CA SER A 32 -12.77 -4.93 5.50
C SER A 32 -13.84 -3.90 5.10
N GLY A 33 -14.20 -3.89 3.82
CA GLY A 33 -15.20 -2.98 3.26
C GLY A 33 -14.66 -1.62 2.80
N PHE A 34 -13.39 -1.30 3.04
CA PHE A 34 -12.77 -0.09 2.52
C PHE A 34 -12.40 -0.21 1.05
N ASN A 35 -12.64 0.88 0.33
CA ASN A 35 -12.26 1.09 -1.06
C ASN A 35 -11.25 2.23 -1.14
N PHE A 36 -10.04 1.92 -1.59
CA PHE A 36 -8.92 2.84 -1.75
C PHE A 36 -8.92 3.40 -3.16
N THR A 37 -9.01 4.71 -3.30
CA THR A 37 -8.94 5.41 -4.58
C THR A 37 -7.67 6.26 -4.62
N PHE A 38 -6.73 5.88 -5.48
CA PHE A 38 -5.45 6.57 -5.66
C PHE A 38 -5.60 7.66 -6.73
N ASN A 39 -5.64 8.93 -6.33
CA ASN A 39 -5.84 10.05 -7.22
C ASN A 39 -4.52 10.55 -7.82
N ASP A 40 -4.61 11.13 -9.01
CA ASP A 40 -3.49 11.71 -9.78
C ASP A 40 -2.85 12.95 -9.15
N ASN A 41 -3.42 13.51 -8.09
CA ASN A 41 -2.86 14.60 -7.28
C ASN A 41 -2.12 14.10 -6.02
N ASN A 42 -1.65 12.85 -6.02
CA ASN A 42 -0.95 12.20 -4.91
C ASN A 42 -1.79 12.00 -3.65
N THR A 43 -3.12 12.11 -3.70
CA THR A 43 -3.97 11.74 -2.56
C THR A 43 -4.53 10.34 -2.73
N VAL A 44 -4.70 9.63 -1.63
CA VAL A 44 -5.43 8.35 -1.58
C VAL A 44 -6.61 8.52 -0.64
N SER A 45 -7.80 8.09 -1.06
CA SER A 45 -8.99 8.13 -0.21
C SER A 45 -9.49 6.71 0.03
N ALA A 46 -9.60 6.32 1.30
CA ALA A 46 -10.13 5.02 1.71
C ALA A 46 -11.54 5.22 2.30
N SER A 47 -12.56 4.65 1.65
CA SER A 47 -13.95 4.79 2.09
C SER A 47 -14.69 3.46 2.15
N ASN A 48 -15.43 3.24 3.24
CA ASN A 48 -16.35 2.11 3.40
C ASN A 48 -17.83 2.53 3.21
N GLY A 49 -18.07 3.77 2.76
CA GLY A 49 -19.40 4.37 2.60
C GLY A 49 -19.96 5.05 3.86
N THR A 50 -19.38 4.80 5.03
CA THR A 50 -19.70 5.49 6.29
C THR A 50 -18.54 6.39 6.71
N ASP A 51 -17.35 5.82 6.81
CA ASP A 51 -16.11 6.49 7.14
C ASP A 51 -15.29 6.76 5.88
N THR A 52 -14.49 7.81 5.92
CA THR A 52 -13.54 8.16 4.86
C THR A 52 -12.27 8.69 5.49
N PHE A 53 -11.14 8.07 5.13
CA PHE A 53 -9.82 8.44 5.59
C PHE A 53 -8.96 8.81 4.39
N ASP A 54 -8.46 10.03 4.40
CA ASP A 54 -7.61 10.56 3.34
C ASP A 54 -6.14 10.47 3.76
N GLY A 55 -5.31 10.12 2.80
CA GLY A 55 -3.87 10.02 2.91
C GLY A 55 -3.16 10.54 1.67
N VAL A 56 -1.85 10.34 1.66
CA VAL A 56 -0.97 10.68 0.55
C VAL A 56 -0.34 9.39 0.03
N TRP A 57 -0.09 9.33 -1.27
CA TRP A 57 0.68 8.25 -1.88
C TRP A 57 1.66 8.79 -2.92
N THR A 58 2.81 8.13 -3.01
CA THR A 58 3.81 8.38 -4.06
C THR A 58 4.42 7.06 -4.50
N ILE A 59 5.08 7.07 -5.67
CA ILE A 59 5.93 5.95 -6.09
C ILE A 59 7.32 6.51 -6.33
N THR A 60 8.30 5.91 -5.68
CA THR A 60 9.72 6.25 -5.79
C THR A 60 10.47 5.11 -6.47
N ASP A 61 11.55 5.46 -7.18
CA ASP A 61 12.50 4.44 -7.64
C ASP A 61 13.32 4.05 -6.42
N ASP A 62 13.47 2.74 -6.17
CA ASP A 62 14.18 2.21 -5.00
C ASP A 62 15.67 2.60 -5.09
N ASP A 63 16.15 3.41 -4.14
CA ASP A 63 17.54 3.80 -3.98
C ASP A 63 18.13 3.49 -2.59
N ASP A 64 17.41 2.75 -1.74
CA ASP A 64 17.82 2.40 -0.36
C ASP A 64 18.10 0.89 -0.14
N ASP A 65 18.90 0.58 0.88
CA ASP A 65 19.63 -0.70 1.10
C ASP A 65 18.77 -1.83 1.72
N ASP A 66 17.50 -1.57 2.07
CA ASP A 66 16.66 -2.49 2.84
C ASP A 66 15.93 -3.53 1.97
N ASN A 67 16.34 -3.66 0.71
CA ASN A 67 15.57 -4.37 -0.30
C ASN A 67 16.43 -5.14 -1.30
N PRO A 68 16.15 -6.44 -1.56
CA PRO A 68 17.01 -7.26 -2.42
C PRO A 68 16.83 -7.04 -3.93
N GLY A 69 16.09 -6.00 -4.38
CA GLY A 69 15.64 -5.89 -5.77
C GLY A 69 15.74 -4.49 -6.40
N SER A 70 14.95 -4.27 -7.46
CA SER A 70 14.96 -3.01 -8.25
C SER A 70 13.54 -2.65 -8.71
N ASN A 71 12.54 -3.01 -7.90
CA ASN A 71 11.16 -2.60 -8.15
C ASN A 71 10.91 -1.32 -7.34
N PRO A 72 10.04 -0.43 -7.82
CA PRO A 72 9.75 0.81 -7.13
C PRO A 72 8.93 0.56 -5.85
N ASP A 73 8.99 1.51 -4.93
CA ASP A 73 8.22 1.48 -3.69
C ASP A 73 6.91 2.25 -3.83
N LEU A 74 5.89 1.79 -3.11
CA LEU A 74 4.64 2.50 -2.93
C LEU A 74 4.62 3.12 -1.53
N ASN A 75 4.90 4.41 -1.45
CA ASN A 75 4.83 5.13 -0.17
C ASN A 75 3.37 5.45 0.14
N LEU A 76 2.94 5.14 1.35
CA LEU A 76 1.63 5.46 1.89
C LEU A 76 1.78 6.29 3.16
N THR A 77 0.89 7.27 3.33
CA THR A 77 0.84 8.03 4.58
C THR A 77 -0.59 8.43 4.89
N PHE A 78 -1.09 7.98 6.03
CA PHE A 78 -2.34 8.41 6.64
C PHE A 78 -2.05 9.09 7.98
N GLY A 79 -3.03 9.85 8.49
CA GLY A 79 -2.90 10.54 9.79
C GLY A 79 -3.68 9.88 10.93
N SER A 80 -4.66 9.04 10.60
CA SER A 80 -5.56 8.32 11.53
C SER A 80 -6.57 7.48 10.73
N PRO A 81 -7.28 6.54 11.37
CA PRO A 81 -7.08 5.98 12.72
C PRO A 81 -5.79 5.13 12.81
N ASP A 82 -5.51 4.56 13.99
CA ASP A 82 -4.30 3.77 14.25
C ASP A 82 -4.09 2.68 13.18
N ASP A 83 -5.14 1.94 12.80
CA ASP A 83 -5.06 0.94 11.73
C ASP A 83 -4.50 1.48 10.40
N PHE A 84 -4.78 2.75 10.06
CA PHE A 84 -4.25 3.38 8.84
C PHE A 84 -2.83 3.91 9.02
N LEU A 85 -2.42 4.20 10.26
CA LEU A 85 -1.03 4.49 10.58
C LEU A 85 -0.16 3.24 10.36
N GLU A 86 -0.64 2.03 10.71
CA GLU A 86 0.11 0.77 10.53
C GLU A 86 0.39 0.39 9.06
N ILE A 87 -0.31 0.99 8.10
CA ILE A 87 -0.01 0.83 6.66
C ILE A 87 0.74 2.02 6.05
N SER A 88 1.13 3.00 6.86
CA SER A 88 1.82 4.22 6.43
C SER A 88 3.33 3.99 6.32
N GLU A 89 3.73 3.23 5.31
CA GLU A 89 5.12 2.79 5.09
C GLU A 89 5.58 3.03 3.64
N ASP A 90 6.89 2.83 3.39
CA ASP A 90 7.56 2.82 2.09
C ASP A 90 7.56 1.42 1.46
N TRP A 91 6.38 0.90 1.18
CA TRP A 91 6.18 -0.48 0.76
C TRP A 91 6.95 -0.89 -0.49
N TYR A 92 7.81 -1.91 -0.38
CA TYR A 92 8.42 -2.55 -1.54
C TYR A 92 7.40 -3.32 -2.39
N THR A 93 7.43 -3.09 -3.70
CA THR A 93 6.56 -3.81 -4.63
C THR A 93 7.10 -5.19 -5.01
N LEU A 94 6.52 -6.23 -4.40
CA LEU A 94 6.77 -7.64 -4.73
C LEU A 94 6.13 -8.06 -6.06
N GLU A 95 4.90 -7.62 -6.32
CA GLU A 95 4.13 -8.03 -7.49
C GLU A 95 3.24 -6.91 -8.00
N ARG A 96 3.15 -6.80 -9.33
CA ARG A 96 2.15 -5.97 -10.00
C ARG A 96 1.61 -6.69 -11.23
N THR A 97 0.30 -6.87 -11.24
CA THR A 97 -0.48 -7.28 -12.41
C THR A 97 -1.48 -6.18 -12.77
N GLY A 98 -2.38 -6.42 -13.72
CA GLY A 98 -3.43 -5.47 -14.05
C GLY A 98 -4.48 -5.29 -12.95
N ASN A 99 -4.61 -6.25 -12.03
CA ASN A 99 -5.67 -6.27 -11.02
C ASN A 99 -5.19 -6.63 -9.61
N ARG A 100 -3.87 -6.80 -9.40
CA ARG A 100 -3.27 -7.11 -8.11
C ARG A 100 -1.94 -6.39 -7.92
N VAL A 101 -1.73 -5.84 -6.73
CA VAL A 101 -0.44 -5.33 -6.26
C VAL A 101 -0.13 -5.99 -4.91
N ARG A 102 1.06 -6.55 -4.77
CA ARG A 102 1.54 -7.13 -3.50
C ARG A 102 2.78 -6.39 -3.04
N LEU A 103 2.81 -6.13 -1.75
CA LEU A 103 3.73 -5.23 -1.09
C LEU A 103 4.37 -5.93 0.11
N SER A 104 5.59 -5.54 0.44
CA SER A 104 6.24 -5.89 1.71
C SER A 104 7.01 -4.72 2.29
N HIS A 105 7.11 -4.64 3.61
CA HIS A 105 7.95 -3.68 4.32
C HIS A 105 8.71 -4.43 5.41
N ILE A 106 9.97 -4.06 5.65
CA ILE A 106 10.79 -4.62 6.75
C ILE A 106 10.94 -3.52 7.80
N SER A 107 10.37 -3.74 8.98
CA SER A 107 10.42 -2.74 10.04
C SER A 107 11.87 -2.57 10.56
N GLY A 108 12.34 -1.32 10.63
CA GLY A 108 13.73 -0.96 10.94
C GLY A 108 14.24 -1.31 12.35
N GLY A 109 13.43 -2.00 13.17
CA GLY A 109 13.77 -2.43 14.52
C GLY A 109 14.03 -3.94 14.62
N ASP A 110 12.96 -4.69 14.91
CA ASP A 110 13.03 -6.13 15.18
C ASP A 110 13.17 -7.00 13.91
N GLY A 111 13.19 -6.37 12.72
CA GLY A 111 13.26 -7.05 11.43
C GLY A 111 11.97 -7.78 11.08
N GLY A 112 10.87 -7.30 11.66
CA GLY A 112 9.52 -7.70 11.32
C GLY A 112 9.25 -7.53 9.82
N THR A 113 8.37 -8.34 9.24
CA THR A 113 8.04 -8.23 7.83
C THR A 113 6.55 -8.23 7.62
N ASP A 114 6.07 -7.12 7.07
CA ASP A 114 4.68 -6.92 6.81
C ASP A 114 4.36 -7.23 5.36
N TYR A 115 3.11 -7.62 5.09
CA TYR A 115 2.64 -7.90 3.75
C TYR A 115 1.27 -7.28 3.52
N LEU A 116 1.15 -6.49 2.46
CA LEU A 116 -0.10 -5.86 2.06
C LEU A 116 -0.44 -6.24 0.62
N THR A 117 -1.69 -6.62 0.38
CA THR A 117 -2.18 -6.96 -0.97
C THR A 117 -3.42 -6.15 -1.30
N PHE A 118 -3.33 -5.42 -2.41
CA PHE A 118 -4.46 -4.75 -3.03
C PHE A 118 -4.94 -5.52 -4.26
N GLU A 119 -6.25 -5.66 -4.40
CA GLU A 119 -6.90 -6.08 -5.65
C GLU A 119 -7.86 -5.02 -6.18
N ARG A 120 -7.91 -4.89 -7.50
CA ARG A 120 -8.80 -3.92 -8.14
C ARG A 120 -10.26 -4.35 -8.00
N ASN A 121 -11.16 -3.39 -7.85
CA ASN A 121 -12.61 -3.62 -7.89
C ASN A 121 -13.13 -3.92 -9.30
#